data_AF-A0A6B2C4X7-F1
#
_entry.id   AF-A0A6B2C4X7-F1
#
_cell.length_a   1.000
_cell.length_b   1.000
_cell.length_c   1.000
_cell.angle_alpha   90.00
_cell.angle_beta   90.00
_cell.angle_gamma   90.00
#
_symmetry.space_group_name_H-M   'P 1'
#
loop_
_entity.id
_entity.type
_entity.pdbx_description
1 polymer ?
#
loop_
_entity_poly.entity_id
_entity_poly.type
_entity_poly.pdbx_seq_one_letter_code
_entity_poly.pdbx_strand_id
1 'polypeptide(L)'
;MSYANIDGMLRHISDGKISTMESRPIEIKLLFHYWLNSTALTLLTRSRNFHCPWCQNHRLSFRHPRAKDEKNPSQKLLELAMRNKDEGFSAVFN
;
A
#
# COMPACT_ATOMS: atom_id res chain seq x y z
N MET A 1 -16.13 -2.49 -0.37
CA MET A 1 -15.69 -3.12 -1.63
C MET A 1 -14.70 -2.21 -2.37
N SER A 2 -13.58 -2.80 -2.79
CA SER A 2 -12.47 -2.21 -3.58
C SER A 2 -12.64 -2.49 -5.08
N TYR A 3 -13.69 -3.21 -5.44
CA TYR A 3 -14.10 -3.46 -6.80
C TYR A 3 -15.47 -2.85 -7.06
N ALA A 4 -15.67 -2.37 -8.28
CA ALA A 4 -16.96 -1.94 -8.77
C ALA A 4 -17.24 -2.62 -10.11
N ASN A 5 -18.50 -2.97 -10.35
CA ASN A 5 -18.93 -3.37 -11.69
C ASN A 5 -19.07 -2.11 -12.55
N ILE A 6 -18.25 -2.01 -13.59
CA ILE A 6 -18.26 -0.93 -14.59
C ILE A 6 -18.46 -1.61 -15.93
N ASP A 7 -19.62 -1.38 -16.56
CA ASP A 7 -19.99 -1.92 -17.87
C ASP A 7 -19.95 -3.46 -17.94
N GLY A 8 -20.40 -4.14 -16.88
CA GLY A 8 -20.38 -5.61 -16.79
C GLY A 8 -19.02 -6.20 -16.38
N MET A 9 -17.99 -5.37 -16.19
CA MET A 9 -16.67 -5.80 -15.76
C MET A 9 -16.34 -5.36 -14.34
N LEU A 10 -15.86 -6.28 -13.51
CA LEU A 10 -15.30 -5.97 -12.20
C LEU A 10 -13.96 -5.24 -12.37
N ARG A 11 -13.90 -3.98 -11.92
CA ARG A 11 -12.68 -3.16 -11.94
C ARG A 11 -12.28 -2.73 -10.54
N HIS A 12 -10.97 -2.71 -10.27
CA HIS A 12 -10.42 -2.28 -9.00
C HIS A 12 -10.41 -0.75 -8.90
N ILE A 13 -11.17 -0.18 -7.97
CA ILE A 13 -11.36 1.29 -7.85
C ILE A 13 -10.23 2.00 -7.08
N SER A 14 -9.39 1.24 -6.39
CA SER A 14 -8.21 1.71 -5.65
C SER A 14 -6.90 1.45 -6.39
N ASP A 15 -6.96 1.07 -7.67
CA ASP A 15 -5.75 0.89 -8.48
C ASP A 15 -4.93 2.19 -8.58
N GLY A 16 -3.63 2.08 -8.32
CA GLY A 16 -2.69 3.19 -8.23
C GLY A 16 -2.92 4.20 -7.10
N LYS A 17 -3.91 3.98 -6.22
CA LYS A 17 -4.24 4.88 -5.10
C LYS A 17 -3.66 4.34 -3.80
N ILE A 18 -2.67 5.06 -3.28
CA ILE A 18 -1.97 4.67 -2.06
C ILE A 18 -2.57 5.44 -0.89
N SER A 19 -2.86 4.73 0.20
CA SER A 19 -3.44 5.30 1.41
C SER A 19 -2.39 5.98 2.28
N THR A 20 -1.26 5.29 2.46
CA THR A 20 -0.10 5.78 3.20
C THR A 20 1.18 5.18 2.64
N MET A 21 2.28 5.91 2.80
CA MET A 21 3.63 5.55 2.41
C MET A 21 4.57 5.91 3.54
N GLU A 22 5.40 4.97 3.96
CA GLU A 22 6.34 5.17 5.05
C GLU A 22 7.58 4.27 4.85
N SER A 23 8.77 4.82 5.10
CA SER A 23 10.01 4.03 5.15
C SER A 23 10.02 3.25 6.45
N ARG A 24 10.09 1.92 6.37
CA ARG A 24 10.03 1.04 7.54
C ARG A 24 11.21 0.07 7.55
N PRO A 25 11.76 -0.24 8.74
CA PRO A 25 12.82 -1.23 8.86
C PRO A 25 12.33 -2.62 8.43
N ILE A 26 13.19 -3.37 7.76
CA ILE A 26 12.84 -4.69 7.21
C ILE A 26 12.56 -5.72 8.31
N GLU A 27 13.07 -5.50 9.53
CA GLU A 27 12.90 -6.37 10.70
C GLU A 27 11.44 -6.52 11.13
N ILE A 28 10.56 -5.60 10.71
CA ILE A 28 9.10 -5.71 10.95
C ILE A 28 8.43 -6.65 9.94
N LYS A 29 9.11 -7.03 8.85
CA LYS A 29 8.60 -7.95 7.84
C LYS A 29 9.02 -9.39 8.17
N LEU A 30 8.28 -10.36 7.63
CA LEU A 30 8.61 -11.78 7.80
C LEU A 30 10.01 -12.08 7.23
N LEU A 31 10.71 -13.02 7.86
CA LEU A 31 12.14 -13.34 7.66
C LEU A 31 12.56 -13.73 6.23
N PHE A 32 11.62 -13.89 5.30
CA PHE A 32 11.93 -14.30 3.92
C PHE A 32 12.66 -13.22 3.10
N HIS A 33 12.62 -11.95 3.54
CA HIS A 33 13.35 -10.83 2.91
C HIS A 33 14.28 -10.16 3.93
N TYR A 34 15.06 -10.95 4.65
CA TYR A 34 15.87 -10.44 5.76
C TYR A 34 17.15 -9.76 5.26
N TRP A 35 17.22 -8.44 5.38
CA TRP A 35 18.41 -7.64 5.12
C TRP A 35 18.62 -6.65 6.28
N LEU A 36 19.38 -7.08 7.29
CA LEU A 36 19.55 -6.34 8.53
C LEU A 36 19.94 -4.86 8.30
N ASN A 37 19.37 -3.97 9.09
CA ASN A 37 19.58 -2.52 9.04
C ASN A 37 19.20 -1.85 7.70
N SER A 38 18.39 -2.51 6.87
CA SER A 38 17.80 -1.89 5.69
C SER A 38 16.38 -1.39 5.97
N THR A 39 15.96 -0.41 5.18
CA THR A 39 14.58 0.10 5.14
C THR A 39 13.95 -0.18 3.79
N ALA A 40 12.63 -0.33 3.79
CA ALA A 40 11.85 -0.45 2.58
C ALA A 40 10.72 0.57 2.60
N LEU A 41 10.52 1.24 1.46
CA LEU A 41 9.36 2.10 1.28
C LEU A 41 8.10 1.23 1.30
N THR A 42 7.36 1.30 2.40
CA THR A 42 6.16 0.52 2.61
C THR A 42 4.94 1.29 2.10
N LEU A 43 4.28 0.70 1.10
CA LEU A 43 3.06 1.21 0.48
C LEU A 43 1.87 0.43 1.02
N LEU A 44 0.84 1.15 1.46
CA LEU A 44 -0.44 0.55 1.86
C LEU A 44 -1.54 1.04 0.93
N THR A 45 -2.18 0.12 0.22
CA THR A 45 -3.36 0.44 -0.59
C THR A 45 -4.64 0.30 0.24
N ARG A 46 -5.68 1.04 -0.14
CA ARG A 46 -7.00 0.85 0.47
C ARG A 46 -7.69 -0.32 -0.21
N SER A 47 -8.00 -1.37 0.55
CA SER A 47 -8.80 -2.48 0.09
C SER A 47 -9.68 -3.00 1.23
N ARG A 48 -10.88 -3.43 0.86
CA ARG A 48 -11.91 -3.99 1.73
C ARG A 48 -12.31 -5.38 1.23
N ASN A 49 -11.35 -6.12 0.69
CA ASN A 49 -11.60 -7.44 0.14
C ASN A 49 -11.83 -8.46 1.26
N PHE A 50 -11.10 -8.35 2.36
CA PHE A 50 -11.27 -9.19 3.53
C PHE A 50 -11.52 -8.36 4.80
N HIS A 51 -12.65 -8.57 5.48
CA HIS A 51 -12.93 -7.87 6.73
C HIS A 51 -12.30 -8.63 7.90
N CYS A 52 -11.15 -8.14 8.36
CA CYS A 52 -10.48 -8.65 9.56
C CYS A 52 -10.81 -7.76 10.77
N PRO A 53 -11.52 -8.28 11.80
CA PRO A 53 -11.88 -7.50 12.98
C PRO A 53 -10.69 -7.20 13.90
N TRP A 54 -9.59 -7.96 13.77
CA TRP A 54 -8.34 -7.76 14.53
C TRP A 54 -7.24 -7.08 13.71
N CYS A 55 -7.62 -6.38 12.64
CA CYS A 55 -6.66 -5.73 11.78
C CYS A 55 -5.99 -4.54 12.48
N GLN A 56 -4.67 -4.62 12.72
CA GLN A 56 -3.89 -3.51 13.26
C GLN A 56 -3.91 -2.27 12.34
N ASN A 57 -4.12 -2.47 11.03
CA ASN A 57 -4.20 -1.40 10.04
C ASN A 57 -5.65 -0.98 9.71
N HIS A 58 -6.65 -1.35 10.52
CA HIS A 58 -8.07 -1.19 10.20
C HIS A 58 -8.44 0.24 9.78
N ARG A 59 -7.93 1.25 10.51
CA ARG A 59 -8.19 2.68 10.23
C ARG A 59 -7.72 3.11 8.83
N LEU A 60 -6.68 2.46 8.31
CA LEU A 60 -6.05 2.80 7.04
C LEU A 60 -6.63 1.98 5.87
N SER A 61 -7.10 0.75 6.13
CA SER A 61 -7.62 -0.18 5.12
C SER A 61 -9.12 0.03 4.83
N PHE A 62 -9.95 0.36 5.82
CA PHE A 62 -11.42 0.28 5.70
C PHE A 62 -12.16 1.60 5.37
N ARG A 63 -11.52 2.55 4.68
CA ARG A 63 -12.16 3.80 4.22
C ARG A 63 -12.54 3.74 2.75
N HIS A 64 -13.68 4.33 2.37
CA HIS A 64 -14.05 4.51 0.96
C HIS A 64 -13.00 5.36 0.21
N PRO A 65 -12.60 4.96 -1.02
CA PRO A 65 -11.80 5.81 -1.90
C PRO A 65 -12.55 7.12 -2.17
N ARG A 66 -11.85 8.25 -2.08
CA ARG A 66 -12.38 9.57 -2.45
C ARG A 66 -11.88 9.94 -3.85
N ALA A 67 -12.62 10.78 -4.56
CA ALA A 67 -12.17 11.32 -5.84
C ALA A 67 -10.83 12.07 -5.77
N LYS A 68 -10.51 12.61 -4.58
CA LYS A 68 -9.27 13.34 -4.29
C LYS A 68 -8.06 12.45 -4.00
N ASP A 69 -8.22 11.12 -3.90
CA ASP A 69 -7.08 10.25 -3.65
C ASP A 69 -6.17 10.22 -4.90
N GLU A 70 -4.95 10.72 -4.75
CA GLU A 70 -3.99 10.87 -5.85
C GLU A 70 -3.52 9.51 -6.36
N LYS A 71 -3.42 9.36 -7.68
CA LYS A 71 -2.70 8.24 -8.27
C LYS A 71 -1.20 8.48 -8.09
N ASN A 72 -0.49 7.48 -7.60
CA ASN A 72 0.95 7.58 -7.41
C ASN A 72 1.64 6.83 -8.56
N PRO A 73 2.24 7.56 -9.52
CA PRO A 73 3.00 6.91 -10.59
C PRO A 73 4.27 6.28 -10.03
N SER A 74 4.71 5.19 -10.64
CA SER A 74 5.90 4.43 -10.22
C SER A 74 7.16 5.30 -10.10
N GLN A 75 7.33 6.28 -11.00
CA GLN A 75 8.44 7.23 -10.96
C GLN A 75 8.46 8.05 -9.67
N LYS A 76 7.31 8.58 -9.22
CA LYS A 76 7.21 9.35 -7.98
C LYS A 76 7.54 8.51 -6.75
N LEU A 77 7.18 7.22 -6.78
CA LEU A 77 7.52 6.26 -5.72
C LEU A 77 9.01 5.96 -5.69
N LEU A 78 9.64 5.84 -6.86
CA LEU A 78 11.07 5.61 -7.00
C LEU A 78 11.87 6.81 -6.48
N GLU A 79 11.51 8.02 -6.89
CA GLU A 79 12.14 9.25 -6.40
C GLU A 79 12.03 9.37 -4.87
N LEU A 80 10.88 9.02 -4.30
CA LEU A 80 10.66 9.05 -2.86
C LEU A 80 11.55 8.01 -2.13
N ALA A 81 11.61 6.78 -2.63
CA ALA A 81 12.47 5.74 -2.05
C ALA A 81 13.95 6.14 -2.10
N MET A 82 14.41 6.66 -3.24
CA MET A 82 15.78 7.15 -3.39
C MET A 82 16.09 8.32 -2.44
N ARG A 83 15.15 9.26 -2.28
CA ARG A 83 15.28 10.37 -1.34
C ARG A 83 15.39 9.89 0.10
N ASN A 84 14.64 8.85 0.45
CA ASN A 84 14.63 8.26 1.79
C ASN A 84 15.78 7.27 2.02
N LYS A 85 16.53 6.92 0.97
CA LYS A 85 17.58 5.89 0.97
C LYS A 85 17.06 4.49 1.31
N ASP A 86 15.81 4.20 0.94
CA ASP A 86 15.26 2.86 1.09
C ASP A 86 15.92 1.88 0.11
N GLU A 87 16.29 0.70 0.60
CA GLU A 87 16.91 -0.38 -0.17
C GLU A 87 15.89 -1.30 -0.85
N GLY A 88 14.59 -1.05 -0.64
CA GLY A 88 13.53 -1.83 -1.27
C GLY A 88 12.15 -1.20 -1.19
N PHE A 89 11.19 -1.92 -1.77
CA PHE A 89 9.77 -1.60 -1.66
C PHE A 89 9.04 -2.73 -0.94
N SER A 90 8.04 -2.38 -0.15
CA SER A 90 7.14 -3.34 0.46
C SER A 90 5.70 -2.92 0.24
N ALA A 91 4.83 -3.83 -0.16
CA ALA A 91 3.41 -3.55 -0.30
C ALA A 91 2.62 -4.31 0.77
N VAL A 92 1.69 -3.63 1.41
CA VAL A 92 0.75 -4.21 2.37
C VAL A 92 -0.65 -4.15 1.75
N PHE A 93 -1.33 -5.30 1.76
CA PHE A 93 -2.68 -5.46 1.24
C PHE A 93 -3.58 -6.04 2.35
N ASN A 94 -4.83 -5.61 2.41
CA ASN A 94 -5.92 -6.16 3.23
C ASN A 94 -7.17 -6.32 2.37
#